data_AF-A0A655R3A0-F1
#
_entry.id   AF-A0A655R3A0-F1
#
_cell.length_a   1.000
_cell.length_b   1.000
_cell.length_c   1.000
_cell.angle_alpha   90.00
_cell.angle_beta   90.00
_cell.angle_gamma   90.00
#
_symmetry.space_group_name_H-M   'P 1'
#
loop_
_entity.id
_entity.type
_entity.pdbx_description
1 polymer ?
#
loop_
_entity_poly.entity_id
_entity_poly.type
_entity_poly.pdbx_seq_one_letter_code
_entity_poly.pdbx_strand_id
1 'polypeptide(L)'
;MHNATRNSLVLMDEIGRGTSTYDGLSLAWASAEWLAKEIGAMTLFATHYFELTELPNVLPHLANVHLDAVEHGDGIAFMHAVQEGAASKSYGLAVAGLAGVPKPVIKNARAKLQQLELLSSQPAETRKPSRVDIANQLSLIPEPSAVEQALAGVDPDQLTPRQALDMLYQLKKLL
;
A
#
# COMPACT_ATOMS: atom_id res chain seq x y z
N MET A 1 2.35 -5.01 -24.60
CA MET A 1 2.63 -3.58 -24.80
C MET A 1 3.04 -3.27 -26.23
N HIS A 2 4.15 -3.82 -26.75
CA HIS A 2 4.70 -3.45 -28.07
C HIS A 2 3.77 -3.56 -29.30
N ASN A 3 2.71 -4.38 -29.23
CA ASN A 3 1.80 -4.59 -30.36
C ASN A 3 0.45 -3.89 -30.19
N ALA A 4 0.17 -3.31 -29.03
CA ALA A 4 -1.10 -2.64 -28.79
C ALA A 4 -1.08 -1.26 -29.44
N THR A 5 -2.21 -0.87 -30.02
CA THR A 5 -2.42 0.44 -30.63
C THR A 5 -3.62 1.11 -29.97
N ARG A 6 -3.89 2.36 -30.31
CA ARG A 6 -5.05 3.10 -29.80
C ARG A 6 -6.40 2.42 -30.09
N ASN A 7 -6.46 1.56 -31.12
CA ASN A 7 -7.65 0.85 -31.55
C ASN A 7 -7.75 -0.56 -30.95
N SER A 8 -6.83 -0.93 -30.06
CA SER A 8 -6.84 -2.22 -29.37
C SER A 8 -7.76 -2.18 -28.14
N LEU A 9 -8.38 -3.33 -27.83
CA LEU A 9 -8.92 -3.63 -26.51
C LEU A 9 -7.88 -4.42 -25.73
N VAL A 10 -7.47 -3.93 -24.57
CA VAL A 10 -6.48 -4.56 -23.70
C VAL A 10 -7.16 -5.05 -22.42
N LEU A 11 -6.95 -6.32 -22.08
CA LEU A 11 -7.43 -6.92 -20.84
C LEU A 11 -6.19 -7.31 -20.01
N MET A 12 -6.02 -6.66 -18.86
CA MET A 12 -4.94 -6.93 -17.91
C MET A 12 -5.56 -7.58 -16.67
N ASP A 13 -5.09 -8.76 -16.31
CA ASP A 13 -5.62 -9.52 -15.17
C ASP A 13 -4.50 -9.85 -14.19
N GLU A 14 -4.56 -9.22 -13.01
CA GLU A 14 -3.70 -9.46 -11.85
C GLU A 14 -2.18 -9.51 -12.12
N ILE A 15 -1.70 -8.59 -12.98
CA ILE A 15 -0.28 -8.50 -13.30
C ILE A 15 0.54 -8.14 -12.05
N GLY A 16 1.75 -8.70 -11.92
CA GLY A 16 2.65 -8.41 -10.79
C GLY A 16 2.55 -9.36 -9.59
N ARG A 17 1.63 -10.34 -9.58
CA ARG A 17 1.46 -11.30 -8.47
C ARG A 17 2.64 -12.26 -8.22
N GLY A 18 3.48 -12.51 -9.22
CA GLY A 18 4.55 -13.54 -9.16
C GLY A 18 5.89 -13.07 -8.57
N THR A 19 5.96 -11.85 -8.05
CA THR A 19 7.19 -11.22 -7.56
C THR A 19 6.96 -10.60 -6.18
N SER A 20 7.96 -9.90 -5.63
CA SER A 20 7.80 -9.14 -4.39
C SER A 20 6.63 -8.16 -4.51
N THR A 21 5.93 -7.89 -3.41
CA THR A 21 4.72 -7.05 -3.43
C THR A 21 4.97 -5.69 -4.06
N TYR A 22 6.12 -5.07 -3.77
CA TYR A 22 6.47 -3.75 -4.29
C TYR A 22 6.94 -3.78 -5.75
N ASP A 23 7.68 -4.81 -6.16
CA ASP A 23 8.05 -4.95 -7.57
C ASP A 23 6.78 -5.16 -8.41
N GLY A 24 5.86 -5.99 -7.91
CA GLY A 24 4.57 -6.26 -8.54
C GLY A 24 3.71 -5.02 -8.68
N LEU A 25 3.56 -4.27 -7.59
CA LEU A 25 2.84 -2.99 -7.58
C LEU A 25 3.46 -1.98 -8.55
N SER A 26 4.79 -1.83 -8.50
CA SER A 26 5.52 -0.87 -9.34
C SER A 26 5.37 -1.19 -10.83
N LEU A 27 5.46 -2.48 -11.19
CA LEU A 27 5.25 -2.94 -12.56
C LEU A 27 3.80 -2.76 -13.01
N ALA A 28 2.83 -3.04 -12.15
CA ALA A 28 1.41 -2.84 -12.44
C ALA A 28 1.10 -1.36 -12.67
N TRP A 29 1.61 -0.48 -11.80
CA TRP A 29 1.47 0.97 -11.91
C TRP A 29 2.07 1.49 -13.22
N ALA A 30 3.34 1.18 -13.48
CA ALA A 30 4.03 1.64 -14.69
C ALA A 30 3.34 1.11 -15.97
N SER A 31 2.82 -0.11 -15.92
CA SER A 31 2.06 -0.69 -17.04
C SER A 31 0.73 0.03 -17.26
N ALA A 32 -0.02 0.32 -16.20
CA ALA A 32 -1.28 1.07 -16.30
C ALA A 32 -1.03 2.49 -16.86
N GLU A 33 -0.01 3.19 -16.35
CA GLU A 33 0.38 4.51 -16.87
C GLU A 33 0.75 4.46 -18.37
N TRP A 34 1.57 3.50 -18.77
CA TRP A 34 2.00 3.37 -20.17
C TRP A 34 0.82 3.09 -21.10
N LEU A 35 -0.09 2.19 -20.72
CA LEU A 35 -1.30 1.90 -21.49
C LEU A 35 -2.17 3.14 -21.68
N ALA A 36 -2.30 3.95 -20.63
CA ALA A 36 -3.12 5.15 -20.64
C ALA A 36 -2.49 6.33 -21.41
N LYS A 37 -1.20 6.63 -21.16
CA LYS A 37 -0.52 7.81 -21.69
C LYS A 37 0.03 7.59 -23.09
N GLU A 38 0.76 6.49 -23.29
CA GLU A 38 1.55 6.27 -24.51
C GLU A 38 0.73 5.56 -25.59
N ILE A 39 -0.04 4.54 -25.21
CA ILE A 39 -0.83 3.75 -26.17
C ILE A 39 -2.23 4.36 -26.36
N GLY A 40 -2.89 4.74 -25.26
CA GLY A 40 -4.25 5.27 -25.26
C GLY A 40 -5.30 4.26 -25.72
N ALA A 41 -5.06 2.97 -25.49
CA ALA A 41 -5.98 1.89 -25.82
C ALA A 41 -7.11 1.75 -24.80
N MET A 42 -8.27 1.26 -25.22
CA MET A 42 -9.33 0.89 -24.28
C MET A 42 -8.86 -0.29 -23.43
N THR A 43 -8.77 -0.09 -22.12
CA THR A 43 -8.12 -1.04 -21.21
C THR A 43 -9.01 -1.37 -20.03
N LEU A 44 -9.20 -2.65 -19.76
CA LEU A 44 -9.74 -3.14 -18.48
C LEU A 44 -8.59 -3.72 -17.67
N PHE A 45 -8.41 -3.22 -16.46
CA PHE A 45 -7.29 -3.58 -15.58
C PHE A 45 -7.82 -4.15 -14.26
N ALA A 46 -7.93 -5.47 -14.18
CA ALA A 46 -8.30 -6.16 -12.95
C ALA A 46 -7.06 -6.30 -12.05
N THR A 47 -7.17 -5.85 -10.80
CA THR A 47 -6.05 -5.83 -9.86
C THR A 47 -6.52 -6.06 -8.43
N HIS A 48 -5.62 -6.56 -7.59
CA HIS A 48 -5.78 -6.66 -6.14
C HIS A 48 -5.01 -5.56 -5.39
N TYR A 49 -4.22 -4.76 -6.11
CA TYR A 49 -3.50 -3.61 -5.56
C TYR A 49 -4.46 -2.44 -5.37
N PHE A 50 -4.75 -2.12 -4.12
CA PHE A 50 -5.61 -1.01 -3.77
C PHE A 50 -4.98 0.33 -4.15
N GLU A 51 -3.66 0.41 -4.09
CA GLU A 51 -2.87 1.59 -4.42
C GLU A 51 -3.14 2.09 -5.83
N LEU A 52 -3.44 1.19 -6.79
CA LEU A 52 -3.78 1.57 -8.16
C LEU A 52 -5.10 2.36 -8.26
N THR A 53 -5.96 2.36 -7.23
CA THR A 53 -7.18 3.17 -7.24
C THR A 53 -6.88 4.67 -7.13
N GLU A 54 -5.66 5.07 -6.81
CA GLU A 54 -5.22 6.46 -6.84
C GLU A 54 -4.87 6.96 -8.25
N LEU A 55 -4.68 6.06 -9.23
CA LEU A 55 -4.30 6.44 -10.59
C LEU A 55 -5.27 7.44 -11.25
N PRO A 56 -6.60 7.33 -11.13
CA PRO A 56 -7.54 8.33 -11.63
C PRO A 56 -7.32 9.76 -11.09
N ASN A 57 -6.75 9.91 -9.89
CA ASN A 57 -6.43 11.23 -9.32
C ASN A 57 -5.25 11.89 -10.04
N VAL A 58 -4.36 11.09 -10.62
CA VAL A 58 -3.18 11.54 -11.37
C VAL A 58 -3.48 11.62 -12.86
N LEU A 59 -4.31 10.71 -13.38
CA LEU A 59 -4.64 10.55 -14.80
C LEU A 59 -6.15 10.65 -15.02
N PRO A 60 -6.67 11.82 -15.46
CA PRO A 60 -8.10 12.12 -15.48
C PRO A 60 -8.92 11.29 -16.49
N HIS A 61 -8.27 10.49 -17.35
CA HIS A 61 -8.94 9.60 -18.31
C HIS A 61 -9.13 8.17 -17.78
N LEU A 62 -8.68 7.89 -16.56
CA LEU A 62 -8.91 6.62 -15.89
C LEU A 62 -10.13 6.76 -14.97
N ALA A 63 -10.84 5.66 -14.78
CA ALA A 63 -11.94 5.58 -13.84
C ALA A 63 -11.81 4.28 -13.03
N ASN A 64 -12.11 4.37 -11.74
CA ASN A 64 -12.23 3.18 -10.90
C ASN A 64 -13.62 2.58 -11.07
N VAL A 65 -13.64 1.25 -11.15
CA VAL A 65 -14.83 0.44 -10.98
C VAL A 65 -14.48 -0.73 -10.09
N HIS A 66 -15.46 -1.26 -9.36
CA HIS A 66 -15.26 -2.44 -8.52
C HIS A 66 -16.49 -3.36 -8.59
N LEU A 67 -16.29 -4.62 -8.20
CA LEU A 67 -17.39 -5.56 -8.01
C LEU A 67 -17.96 -5.41 -6.60
N ASP A 68 -19.27 -5.22 -6.52
CA ASP A 68 -19.98 -5.05 -5.26
C ASP A 68 -20.10 -6.38 -4.49
N ALA A 69 -19.95 -6.29 -3.17
CA ALA A 69 -20.09 -7.40 -2.26
C ALA A 69 -20.65 -6.93 -0.92
N VAL A 70 -21.62 -7.68 -0.41
CA VAL A 70 -22.32 -7.37 0.83
C VAL A 70 -21.91 -8.36 1.90
N GLU A 71 -21.50 -7.87 3.06
CA GLU A 71 -21.29 -8.69 4.25
C GLU A 71 -22.64 -8.98 4.92
N HIS A 72 -22.90 -10.25 5.19
CA HIS A 72 -24.11 -10.70 5.89
C HIS A 72 -23.73 -11.66 7.01
N GLY A 73 -23.73 -11.15 8.25
CA GLY A 73 -23.32 -11.92 9.43
C GLY A 73 -21.86 -12.36 9.33
N ASP A 74 -21.62 -13.68 9.40
CA ASP A 74 -20.29 -14.30 9.27
C ASP A 74 -19.86 -14.54 7.80
N GLY A 75 -20.72 -14.22 6.82
CA GLY A 75 -20.50 -14.51 5.39
C GLY A 75 -20.43 -13.27 4.50
N ILE A 76 -20.03 -13.49 3.25
CA ILE A 76 -20.03 -12.47 2.18
C ILE A 76 -20.87 -12.96 1.01
N ALA A 77 -21.69 -12.08 0.46
CA ALA A 77 -22.48 -12.29 -0.73
C ALA A 77 -21.93 -11.41 -1.86
N PHE A 78 -21.45 -12.04 -2.94
CA PHE A 78 -21.00 -11.32 -4.13
C PHE A 78 -22.22 -10.93 -4.97
N MET A 79 -22.41 -9.64 -5.20
CA MET A 79 -23.55 -9.15 -5.98
C MET A 79 -23.32 -9.27 -7.49
N HIS A 80 -22.08 -9.55 -7.92
CA HIS A 80 -21.64 -9.58 -9.31
C HIS A 80 -22.04 -8.33 -10.12
N ALA A 81 -22.29 -7.22 -9.42
CA ALA A 81 -22.63 -5.94 -10.00
C ALA A 81 -21.38 -5.07 -10.03
N VAL A 82 -21.09 -4.47 -11.18
CA VAL A 82 -20.02 -3.48 -11.31
C VAL A 82 -20.56 -2.13 -10.82
N GLN A 83 -19.84 -1.49 -9.90
CA GLN A 83 -20.15 -0.17 -9.38
C GLN A 83 -19.01 0.79 -9.68
N GLU A 84 -19.34 2.07 -9.85
CA GLU A 84 -18.35 3.13 -10.03
C GLU A 84 -17.59 3.42 -8.73
N GLY A 85 -16.36 3.90 -8.87
CA GLY A 85 -15.48 4.23 -7.76
C GLY A 85 -14.62 3.05 -7.30
N ALA A 86 -13.70 3.37 -6.39
CA ALA A 86 -12.86 2.37 -5.72
C ALA A 86 -13.68 1.58 -4.70
N ALA A 87 -13.31 0.33 -4.46
CA ALA A 87 -13.86 -0.40 -3.32
C ALA A 87 -13.48 0.32 -2.01
N SER A 88 -14.30 0.19 -0.97
CA SER A 88 -14.00 0.78 0.35
C SER A 88 -13.23 -0.15 1.28
N LYS A 89 -13.14 -1.44 0.93
CA LYS A 89 -12.53 -2.49 1.77
C LYS A 89 -12.07 -3.69 0.95
N SER A 90 -11.04 -4.38 1.46
CA SER A 90 -10.62 -5.69 0.96
C SER A 90 -11.41 -6.80 1.65
N TYR A 91 -11.89 -7.76 0.86
CA TYR A 91 -12.70 -8.88 1.34
C TYR A 91 -11.90 -10.15 1.60
N GLY A 92 -10.56 -10.10 1.55
CA GLY A 92 -9.71 -11.30 1.60
C GLY A 92 -9.99 -12.23 2.80
N LEU A 93 -10.20 -11.67 4.00
CA LEU A 93 -10.53 -12.47 5.18
C LEU A 93 -11.94 -13.08 5.12
N ALA A 94 -12.91 -12.37 4.51
CA ALA A 94 -14.26 -12.89 4.32
C ALA A 94 -14.28 -14.04 3.31
N VAL A 95 -13.53 -13.89 2.20
CA VAL A 95 -13.34 -14.96 1.20
C VAL A 95 -12.65 -16.19 1.82
N ALA A 96 -11.63 -15.99 2.66
CA ALA A 96 -10.98 -17.09 3.38
C ALA A 96 -11.96 -17.84 4.31
N GLY A 97 -12.87 -17.11 4.97
CA GLY A 97 -13.95 -17.71 5.75
C GLY A 97 -14.88 -18.59 4.91
N LEU A 98 -15.30 -18.12 3.73
CA LEU A 98 -16.08 -18.92 2.78
C LEU A 98 -15.32 -20.14 2.26
N ALA A 99 -14.00 -20.03 2.09
CA ALA A 99 -13.14 -21.14 1.66
C ALA A 99 -12.93 -22.22 2.75
N GLY A 100 -13.55 -22.06 3.92
CA GLY A 100 -13.50 -23.06 5.00
C GLY A 100 -12.32 -22.90 5.96
N VAL A 101 -11.62 -21.75 5.94
CA VAL A 101 -10.56 -21.48 6.91
C VAL A 101 -11.16 -21.44 8.33
N PRO A 102 -10.57 -22.12 9.33
CA PRO A 102 -11.14 -22.21 10.66
C PRO A 102 -11.38 -20.84 11.31
N LYS A 103 -12.52 -20.67 12.00
CA LYS A 103 -12.89 -19.41 12.68
C LYS A 103 -11.79 -18.85 13.61
N PRO A 104 -11.04 -19.65 14.40
CA PRO A 104 -9.93 -19.14 15.21
C PRO A 104 -8.81 -18.51 14.37
N VAL A 105 -8.53 -19.05 13.18
CA VAL A 105 -7.51 -18.52 12.27
C VAL A 105 -7.95 -17.18 11.70
N ILE A 106 -9.20 -17.07 11.22
CA ILE A 106 -9.77 -15.81 10.73
C ILE A 106 -9.78 -14.74 11.82
N LYS A 107 -10.11 -15.11 13.07
CA LYS A 107 -10.07 -14.19 14.22
C LYS A 107 -8.65 -13.63 14.44
N ASN A 108 -7.64 -14.49 14.42
CA ASN A 108 -6.25 -14.07 14.59
C ASN A 108 -5.77 -13.21 13.42
N ALA A 109 -6.14 -13.57 12.19
CA ALA A 109 -5.80 -12.79 11.00
C ALA A 109 -6.43 -11.39 11.03
N ARG A 110 -7.68 -11.27 11.51
CA ARG A 110 -8.34 -9.97 11.70
C ARG A 110 -7.62 -9.10 12.74
N ALA A 111 -7.21 -9.69 13.87
CA ALA A 111 -6.42 -8.97 14.86
C ALA A 111 -5.07 -8.49 14.28
N LYS A 112 -4.41 -9.33 13.47
CA LYS A 112 -3.17 -8.95 12.79
C LYS A 112 -3.38 -7.84 11.77
N LEU A 113 -4.46 -7.88 10.99
CA LEU A 113 -4.81 -6.84 10.02
C LEU A 113 -5.00 -5.49 10.72
N GLN A 114 -5.75 -5.45 11.82
CA GLN A 114 -5.94 -4.22 12.60
C GLN A 114 -4.62 -3.64 13.13
N GLN A 115 -3.69 -4.49 13.56
CA GLN A 115 -2.35 -4.03 13.96
C GLN A 115 -1.59 -3.38 12.80
N LEU A 116 -1.63 -3.99 11.61
CA LEU A 116 -0.97 -3.47 10.42
C LEU A 116 -1.59 -2.14 9.96
N GLU A 117 -2.91 -2.02 10.00
CA GLU A 117 -3.62 -0.77 9.68
C GLU A 117 -3.28 0.36 10.68
N LEU A 118 -3.18 0.04 11.98
CA LEU A 118 -2.82 1.02 13.01
C LEU A 118 -1.38 1.52 12.86
N LEU A 119 -0.44 0.63 12.52
CA LEU A 119 0.93 0.99 12.18
C LEU A 119 0.99 1.93 10.96
N SER A 120 0.03 1.81 10.06
CA SER A 120 -0.08 2.63 8.85
C SER A 120 -0.73 4.00 9.09
N SER A 121 -1.39 4.20 10.24
CA SER A 121 -2.32 5.33 10.47
C SER A 121 -1.87 6.32 11.56
N GLN A 122 -0.62 6.27 12.05
CA GLN A 122 -0.14 7.24 13.04
C GLN A 122 0.13 8.63 12.41
N PRO A 123 -0.27 9.75 13.05
CA PRO A 123 -0.25 11.06 12.42
C PRO A 123 1.14 11.71 12.42
N ALA A 124 1.56 12.17 11.24
CA ALA A 124 2.63 13.15 11.08
C ALA A 124 2.14 14.55 11.50
N GLU A 125 2.13 14.86 12.80
CA GLU A 125 1.95 16.23 13.27
C GLU A 125 3.21 17.05 12.97
N THR A 126 3.31 17.59 11.74
CA THR A 126 4.02 18.82 11.31
C THR A 126 4.43 18.79 9.84
N ARG A 127 3.49 18.65 8.89
CA ARG A 127 3.77 18.99 7.48
C ARG A 127 2.69 19.90 6.89
N LYS A 128 3.11 21.08 6.45
CA LYS A 128 2.32 22.03 5.66
C LYS A 128 1.92 21.38 4.32
N PRO A 129 0.82 21.80 3.69
CA PRO A 129 0.26 21.09 2.54
C PRO A 129 1.08 21.38 1.29
N SER A 130 1.81 20.39 0.81
CA SER A 130 2.38 20.38 -0.53
C SER A 130 1.94 19.11 -1.25
N ARG A 131 1.09 19.30 -2.26
CA ARG A 131 0.76 18.41 -3.39
C ARG A 131 1.24 16.94 -3.29
N VAL A 132 0.24 16.06 -3.13
CA VAL A 132 0.24 14.65 -3.56
C VAL A 132 1.30 13.78 -2.86
N ASP A 133 1.02 13.41 -1.62
CA ASP A 133 1.85 12.47 -0.85
C ASP A 133 1.52 11.01 -1.19
N ILE A 134 1.86 10.58 -2.40
CA ILE A 134 2.12 9.15 -2.72
C ILE A 134 3.35 8.64 -1.93
N ALA A 135 4.13 9.56 -1.36
CA ALA A 135 5.28 9.28 -0.52
C ALA A 135 4.95 8.78 0.90
N ASN A 136 3.72 8.98 1.42
CA ASN A 136 3.43 8.66 2.84
C ASN A 136 3.19 7.16 3.09
N GLN A 137 2.97 6.32 2.07
CA GLN A 137 3.05 4.86 2.18
C GLN A 137 4.42 4.29 1.78
N LEU A 138 5.31 5.14 1.24
CA LEU A 138 6.71 4.80 0.91
C LEU A 138 7.60 4.71 2.18
N SER A 139 7.05 4.98 3.37
CA SER A 139 7.76 5.00 4.67
C SER A 139 7.96 3.63 5.33
N LEU A 140 7.81 2.51 4.60
CA LEU A 140 8.03 1.16 5.13
C LEU A 140 9.49 0.69 5.10
N ILE A 141 10.42 1.55 4.67
CA ILE A 141 11.79 1.50 5.17
C ILE A 141 11.74 2.26 6.50
N PRO A 142 12.04 1.65 7.66
CA PRO A 142 12.25 2.45 8.85
C PRO A 142 13.42 3.38 8.54
N GLU A 143 13.13 4.64 8.23
CA GLU A 143 14.18 5.64 8.20
C GLU A 143 14.81 5.61 9.59
N PRO A 144 16.15 5.50 9.69
CA PRO A 144 16.80 5.46 10.98
C PRO A 144 16.32 6.68 11.76
N SER A 145 15.74 6.43 12.93
CA SER A 145 15.27 7.46 13.84
C SER A 145 16.39 8.45 14.11
N ALA A 146 16.06 9.67 14.53
CA ALA A 146 17.07 10.67 14.88
C ALA A 146 18.10 10.12 15.90
N VAL A 147 17.68 9.17 16.74
CA VAL A 147 18.52 8.43 17.69
C VAL A 147 19.45 7.46 16.98
N GLU A 148 18.95 6.65 16.04
CA GLU A 148 19.78 5.69 15.28
C GLU A 148 20.80 6.40 14.39
N GLN A 149 20.43 7.54 13.80
CA GLN A 149 21.36 8.38 13.02
C GLN A 149 22.44 9.00 13.92
N ALA A 150 22.05 9.53 15.08
CA ALA A 150 23.01 10.07 16.05
C ALA A 150 23.94 8.98 16.59
N LEU A 151 23.42 7.77 16.83
CA LEU A 151 24.19 6.63 17.34
C LEU A 151 25.18 6.08 16.29
N ALA A 152 24.81 6.10 15.00
CA ALA A 152 25.67 5.62 13.92
C ALA A 152 27.00 6.39 13.80
N GLY A 153 27.04 7.64 14.28
CA GLY A 153 28.24 8.48 14.30
C GLY A 153 29.07 8.38 15.58
N VAL A 154 28.67 7.56 16.56
CA VAL A 154 29.35 7.46 17.86
C VAL A 154 30.35 6.31 17.86
N ASP A 155 31.60 6.61 18.21
CA ASP A 155 32.63 5.61 18.54
C ASP A 155 32.80 5.54 20.07
N PRO A 156 32.29 4.48 20.73
CA PRO A 156 32.33 4.35 22.19
C PRO A 156 33.75 4.30 22.76
N ASP A 157 34.72 3.79 22.00
CA ASP A 157 36.09 3.58 22.47
C ASP A 157 36.90 4.90 22.53
N GLN A 158 36.38 5.97 21.93
CA GLN A 158 37.00 7.30 21.92
C GLN A 158 36.33 8.29 22.90
N LEU A 159 35.34 7.85 23.68
CA LEU A 159 34.63 8.73 24.61
C LEU A 159 35.17 8.61 26.04
N THR A 160 35.32 9.76 26.70
CA THR A 160 35.52 9.76 28.15
C THR A 160 34.23 9.40 28.88
N PRO A 161 34.29 8.86 30.11
CA PRO A 161 33.09 8.47 30.87
C PRO A 161 32.05 9.59 31.02
N ARG A 162 32.50 10.85 31.11
CA ARG A 162 31.60 12.00 31.21
C ARG A 162 30.91 12.33 29.88
N GLN A 163 31.64 12.27 28.76
CA GLN A 163 31.09 12.48 27.42
C GLN A 163 30.10 11.38 27.03
N ALA A 164 30.38 10.13 27.40
CA ALA A 164 29.45 9.02 27.20
C ALA A 164 28.13 9.25 27.95
N LEU A 165 28.19 9.72 29.20
CA LEU A 165 26.99 10.04 29.97
C LEU A 165 26.20 11.21 29.37
N ASP A 166 26.88 12.27 28.94
CA ASP A 166 26.24 13.42 28.28
C ASP A 166 25.56 13.01 26.96
N MET A 167 26.19 12.12 26.19
CA MET A 167 25.62 11.55 24.96
C MET A 167 24.35 10.76 25.23
N LEU A 168 24.29 9.95 26.29
CA LEU A 168 23.07 9.22 26.67
C LEU A 168 21.90 10.17 26.98
N TYR A 169 22.17 11.31 27.63
CA TYR A 169 21.14 12.33 27.86
C TYR A 169 20.69 13.02 26.57
N GLN A 170 21.59 13.21 25.59
CA GLN A 170 21.25 13.75 24.28
C GLN A 170 20.40 12.77 23.48
N LEU A 171 20.79 11.49 23.41
CA LEU A 171 20.03 10.43 22.74
C LEU A 171 18.64 10.28 23.36
N LYS A 172 18.51 10.37 24.69
CA LYS A 172 17.21 10.33 25.38
C LYS A 172 16.29 11.51 25.03
N LYS A 173 16.82 12.65 24.59
CA LYS A 173 16.02 13.78 24.09
C LYS A 173 15.57 13.61 22.64
N LEU A 174 16.21 12.70 21.90
CA LEU A 174 15.91 12.39 20.50
C LEU A 174 14.92 11.20 20.37
N LEU A 175 14.76 10.41 21.44
CA LEU A 175 13.68 9.44 21.65
C LEU A 175 12.37 10.16 21.95
#